data_AF-A0A7S2LKY3-F1
#
_entry.id   AF-A0A7S2LKY3-F1
#
_cell.length_a   1.000
_cell.length_b   1.000
_cell.length_c   1.000
_cell.angle_alpha   90.00
_cell.angle_beta   90.00
_cell.angle_gamma   90.00
#
_symmetry.space_group_name_H-M   'P 1'
#
loop_
_entity.id
_entity.type
_entity.pdbx_description
1 polymer ?
#
loop_
_entity_poly.entity_id
_entity_poly.type
_entity_poly.pdbx_seq_one_letter_code
_entity_poly.pdbx_strand_id
1 'polypeptide(L)'
;DAKCILVIEKEGVFNRLSEERLYDRFPCIMVTGKGFPDLCTRALVKTLHEELDLPVLGLCDMNPYGISVLSVYFCAGDRMGVDGNYRYSVPIEWMGLRPTDFAALHEKH
;
A
#
# COMPACT_ATOMS: atom_id res chain seq x y z
N ASP A 1 18.32 -6.80 -5.43
CA ASP A 1 17.69 -5.46 -5.39
C ASP A 1 16.18 -5.57 -5.45
N ALA A 2 15.47 -4.72 -4.72
CA ALA A 2 14.01 -4.68 -4.69
C ALA A 2 13.44 -4.19 -6.03
N LYS A 3 12.21 -4.61 -6.35
CA LYS A 3 11.47 -4.27 -7.57
C LYS A 3 10.26 -3.39 -7.32
N CYS A 4 9.79 -3.32 -6.07
CA CYS A 4 8.67 -2.47 -5.67
C CYS A 4 8.68 -2.23 -4.16
N ILE A 5 7.85 -1.27 -3.74
CA ILE A 5 7.50 -1.02 -2.34
C ILE A 5 6.08 -1.56 -2.13
N LEU A 6 5.93 -2.57 -1.28
CA LEU A 6 4.64 -3.20 -0.97
C LEU A 6 4.10 -2.65 0.35
N VAL A 7 3.08 -1.80 0.28
CA VAL A 7 2.37 -1.24 1.41
C VAL A 7 1.23 -2.17 1.82
N ILE A 8 1.28 -2.70 3.04
CA ILE A 8 0.32 -3.66 3.59
C ILE A 8 -0.46 -3.02 4.74
N GLU A 9 -1.78 -2.91 4.59
CA GLU A 9 -2.65 -2.27 5.57
C GLU A 9 -2.65 -3.01 6.92
N LYS A 10 -2.88 -4.32 6.90
CA LYS A 10 -3.07 -5.14 8.11
C LYS A 10 -1.74 -5.70 8.65
N GLU A 11 -1.45 -5.41 9.92
CA GLU A 11 -0.23 -5.90 10.59
C GLU A 11 -0.12 -7.43 10.59
N GLY A 12 -1.24 -8.13 10.80
CA GLY A 12 -1.25 -9.61 10.76
C GLY A 12 -0.84 -10.17 9.40
N VAL A 13 -1.24 -9.52 8.30
CA VAL A 13 -0.85 -9.93 6.93
C VAL A 13 0.63 -9.62 6.69
N PHE A 14 1.09 -8.45 7.14
CA PHE A 14 2.50 -8.08 7.07
C PHE A 14 3.40 -9.10 7.79
N ASN A 15 3.07 -9.42 9.04
CA ASN A 15 3.83 -10.39 9.84
C ASN A 15 3.88 -11.76 9.15
N ARG A 16 2.74 -12.23 8.65
CA ARG A 16 2.66 -13.52 7.95
C ARG A 16 3.54 -13.56 6.70
N LEU A 17 3.49 -12.53 5.86
CA LEU A 17 4.31 -12.45 4.63
C LEU A 17 5.80 -12.29 4.94
N SER A 18 6.13 -11.64 6.05
CA SER A 18 7.50 -11.53 6.55
C SER A 18 8.04 -12.86 7.06
N GLU A 19 7.24 -13.64 7.79
CA GLU A 19 7.57 -15.00 8.23
C GLU A 19 7.80 -15.94 7.04
N GLU A 20 6.97 -15.83 6.00
CA GLU A 20 7.11 -16.58 4.75
C GLU A 20 8.24 -16.05 3.85
N ARG A 21 8.95 -15.00 4.28
CA ARG A 21 10.07 -14.39 3.55
C ARG A 21 9.67 -14.01 2.13
N LEU A 22 8.51 -13.38 1.96
CA LEU A 22 8.00 -12.97 0.65
C LEU A 22 9.06 -12.20 -0.17
N TYR A 23 9.85 -11.35 0.50
CA TYR A 23 10.95 -10.57 -0.07
C TYR A 23 12.05 -11.41 -0.73
N ASP A 24 12.23 -12.68 -0.38
CA ASP A 24 13.18 -13.59 -1.05
C ASP A 24 12.63 -14.08 -2.40
N ARG A 25 11.31 -14.29 -2.48
CA ARG A 25 10.62 -14.80 -3.68
C ARG A 25 10.26 -13.67 -4.64
N PHE A 26 9.82 -12.56 -4.08
CA PHE A 26 9.44 -11.33 -4.78
C PHE A 26 10.24 -10.19 -4.14
N PRO A 27 11.37 -9.79 -4.73
CA PRO A 27 12.22 -8.73 -4.19
C PRO A 27 11.41 -7.44 -4.02
N CYS A 28 11.03 -7.12 -2.79
CA CYS A 28 10.21 -5.96 -2.47
C CYS A 28 10.57 -5.40 -1.10
N ILE A 29 10.30 -4.11 -0.90
CA ILE A 29 10.38 -3.46 0.40
C ILE A 29 8.97 -3.47 0.99
N MET A 30 8.75 -4.25 2.04
CA MET A 30 7.45 -4.30 2.70
C MET A 30 7.34 -3.18 3.74
N VAL A 31 6.22 -2.47 3.72
CA VAL A 31 5.89 -1.40 4.68
C VAL A 31 4.48 -1.65 5.21
N THR A 32 4.22 -1.36 6.48
CA THR A 32 2.85 -1.41 7.04
C THR A 32 2.50 -0.13 7.77
N GLY A 33 1.26 0.34 7.58
CA GLY A 33 0.67 1.45 8.32
C GLY A 33 -0.13 1.02 9.55
N LYS A 34 -0.25 -0.29 9.82
CA LYS A 34 -1.07 -0.88 10.90
C LYS A 34 -2.51 -0.35 10.91
N GLY A 35 -3.14 -0.31 9.74
CA GLY A 35 -4.40 0.38 9.49
C GLY A 35 -4.18 1.71 8.77
N PHE A 36 -4.59 2.82 9.40
CA PHE A 36 -4.47 4.15 8.81
C PHE A 36 -3.03 4.70 8.96
N PRO A 37 -2.34 5.05 7.86
CA PRO A 37 -0.93 5.37 7.92
C PRO A 37 -0.67 6.73 8.56
N ASP A 38 0.33 6.78 9.43
CA ASP A 38 0.80 8.04 10.02
C ASP A 38 1.67 8.86 9.05
N LEU A 39 2.00 10.10 9.44
CA LEU A 39 2.78 11.02 8.62
C LEU A 39 4.19 10.48 8.33
N CYS A 40 4.82 9.84 9.31
CA CYS A 40 6.18 9.29 9.19
C CYS A 40 6.22 8.13 8.19
N THR A 41 5.22 7.25 8.22
CA THR A 41 5.07 6.12 7.31
C THR A 41 4.87 6.62 5.88
N ARG A 42 4.04 7.65 5.69
CA ARG A 42 3.85 8.28 4.37
C ARG A 42 5.15 8.92 3.86
N ALA A 43 5.86 9.64 4.73
CA ALA A 43 7.14 10.25 4.40
C ALA A 43 8.18 9.20 4.00
N LEU A 44 8.26 8.09 4.75
CA LEU A 44 9.15 6.98 4.43
C LEU A 44 8.85 6.37 3.06
N VAL A 45 7.58 6.05 2.78
CA VAL A 45 7.19 5.47 1.47
C VAL A 45 7.53 6.43 0.33
N LYS A 46 7.28 7.73 0.51
CA LYS A 46 7.66 8.73 -0.50
C LYS A 46 9.16 8.79 -0.72
N THR A 47 9.96 8.88 0.34
CA THR A 47 11.42 8.92 0.22
C THR A 47 11.95 7.65 -0.46
N LEU A 48 11.43 6.47 -0.10
CA LEU A 48 11.81 5.23 -0.76
C LEU A 48 11.45 5.23 -2.26
N HIS A 49 10.28 5.75 -2.61
CA HIS A 49 9.85 5.87 -4.00
C HIS A 49 10.75 6.81 -4.80
N GLU A 50 11.05 8.00 -4.27
CA GLU A 50 11.86 9.02 -4.95
C GLU A 50 13.34 8.62 -5.06
N GLU A 51 13.93 8.05 -4.00
CA GLU A 51 15.35 7.70 -3.96
C GLU A 51 15.68 6.41 -4.70
N LEU A 52 14.74 5.46 -4.76
CA LEU A 52 14.96 4.15 -5.37
C LEU A 52 14.28 3.98 -6.74
N ASP A 53 13.45 4.95 -7.14
CA ASP A 53 12.63 4.91 -8.36
C ASP A 53 11.80 3.62 -8.47
N LEU A 54 11.24 3.17 -7.34
CA LEU A 54 10.49 1.92 -7.24
C LEU A 54 8.98 2.17 -7.21
N PRO A 55 8.16 1.40 -7.94
CA PRO A 55 6.71 1.52 -7.89
C PRO A 55 6.16 1.15 -6.51
N VAL A 56 5.11 1.86 -6.08
CA VAL A 56 4.42 1.61 -4.81
C VAL A 56 3.13 0.81 -5.07
N LEU A 57 3.01 -0.34 -4.41
CA LEU A 57 1.90 -1.27 -4.56
C LEU A 57 1.19 -1.40 -3.22
N GLY A 58 -0.13 -1.29 -3.21
CA GLY A 58 -0.97 -1.33 -2.03
C GLY A 58 -1.75 -2.63 -1.90
N LEU A 59 -1.67 -3.28 -0.75
CA LEU A 59 -2.45 -4.46 -0.39
C LEU A 59 -3.39 -4.12 0.78
N CYS A 60 -4.69 -4.09 0.47
CA CYS A 60 -5.75 -3.85 1.45
C CYS A 60 -6.94 -4.80 1.21
N ASP A 61 -7.80 -4.92 2.23
CA ASP A 61 -9.07 -5.65 2.12
C ASP A 61 -10.00 -5.03 1.05
N MET A 62 -10.86 -5.85 0.45
CA MET A 62 -11.88 -5.43 -0.52
C MET A 62 -13.09 -4.79 0.18
N ASN A 63 -12.87 -3.64 0.83
CA ASN A 63 -13.93 -2.86 1.46
C ASN A 63 -13.62 -1.35 1.36
N PRO A 64 -14.62 -0.48 1.61
CA PRO A 64 -14.41 0.98 1.54
C PRO A 64 -13.30 1.48 2.49
N TYR A 65 -13.08 0.81 3.63
CA TYR A 65 -12.04 1.19 4.58
C TYR A 65 -10.63 0.95 4.03
N GLY A 66 -10.37 -0.21 3.43
CA GLY A 66 -9.09 -0.53 2.79
C GLY A 66 -8.77 0.44 1.65
N ILE A 67 -9.77 0.75 0.82
CA ILE A 67 -9.62 1.75 -0.25
C ILE A 67 -9.32 3.14 0.34
N SER A 68 -9.95 3.51 1.46
CA SER A 68 -9.68 4.78 2.12
C SER A 68 -8.24 4.89 2.62
N VAL A 69 -7.66 3.78 3.10
CA VAL A 69 -6.24 3.71 3.50
C VAL A 69 -5.32 3.94 2.31
N LEU A 70 -5.54 3.24 1.19
CA LEU A 70 -4.74 3.45 -0.03
C LEU A 70 -4.88 4.87 -0.57
N SER A 71 -6.09 5.43 -0.48
CA SER A 71 -6.37 6.80 -0.90
C SER A 71 -5.51 7.82 -0.16
N VAL A 72 -5.09 7.58 1.08
CA VAL A 72 -4.22 8.51 1.84
C VAL A 72 -2.82 8.65 1.23
N TYR A 73 -2.32 7.58 0.62
CA TYR A 73 -1.04 7.59 -0.10
C TYR A 73 -1.19 8.28 -1.46
N PHE A 74 -2.30 8.01 -2.17
CA PHE A 74 -2.56 8.56 -3.49
C PHE A 74 -2.98 10.05 -3.45
N CYS A 75 -4.06 10.34 -2.74
CA CYS A 75 -4.63 11.66 -2.53
C CYS A 75 -4.43 12.03 -1.07
N ALA A 76 -3.55 12.98 -0.81
CA ALA A 76 -3.49 13.55 0.51
C ALA A 76 -4.76 14.37 0.81
N GLY A 77 -5.76 13.70 1.39
CA GLY A 77 -7.06 14.28 1.68
C GLY A 77 -7.01 15.41 2.70
N ASP A 78 -7.99 16.30 2.62
CA ASP A 78 -8.16 17.65 3.21
C ASP A 78 -8.07 17.78 4.75
N ARG A 79 -7.55 16.78 5.48
CA ARG A 79 -7.55 16.74 6.94
C ARG A 79 -6.41 17.52 7.61
N MET A 80 -5.44 18.03 6.86
CA MET A 80 -4.25 18.74 7.39
C MET A 80 -3.83 19.97 6.56
N GLY A 81 -4.78 20.84 6.21
CA GLY A 81 -4.46 22.15 5.63
C GLY A 81 -3.78 22.12 4.25
N VAL A 82 -3.84 23.26 3.57
CA VAL A 82 -3.55 23.40 2.13
C VAL A 82 -2.10 23.03 1.74
N ASP A 83 -1.15 23.10 2.67
CA ASP A 83 0.30 22.99 2.40
C ASP A 83 0.95 21.68 2.90
N GLY A 84 0.34 20.98 3.87
CA GLY A 84 0.89 19.75 4.45
C GLY A 84 0.50 18.47 3.70
N ASN A 85 -0.56 18.54 2.91
CA ASN A 85 -1.23 17.38 2.36
C ASN A 85 -0.41 16.69 1.27
N TYR A 86 -0.18 17.33 0.12
CA TYR A 86 0.47 16.69 -1.03
C TYR A 86 1.94 16.29 -0.81
N ARG A 87 2.55 16.77 0.28
CA ARG A 87 3.97 16.61 0.55
C ARG A 87 4.44 15.16 0.56
N TYR A 88 3.58 14.21 0.91
CA TYR A 88 3.88 12.78 0.98
C TYR A 88 2.97 11.91 0.10
N SER A 89 2.40 12.50 -0.96
CA SER A 89 1.64 11.72 -1.94
C SER A 89 2.58 10.89 -2.83
N VAL A 90 2.15 9.68 -3.16
CA VAL A 90 2.83 8.75 -4.07
C VAL A 90 1.79 8.05 -4.95
N PRO A 91 2.10 7.78 -6.23
CA PRO A 91 1.25 6.95 -7.06
C PRO A 91 1.30 5.51 -6.51
N ILE A 92 0.20 5.08 -5.88
CA ILE A 92 0.04 3.74 -5.34
C ILE A 92 -0.95 2.94 -6.20
N GLU A 93 -0.57 1.73 -6.57
CA GLU A 93 -1.44 0.83 -7.34
C GLU A 93 -2.02 -0.26 -6.44
N TRP A 94 -3.33 -0.48 -6.50
CA TRP A 94 -3.98 -1.52 -5.70
C TRP A 94 -3.75 -2.92 -6.30
N MET A 95 -3.08 -3.78 -5.54
CA MET A 95 -2.72 -5.16 -5.91
C MET A 95 -3.68 -6.23 -5.31
N GLY A 96 -4.75 -5.82 -4.63
CA GLY A 96 -5.69 -6.73 -3.96
C GLY A 96 -6.79 -7.28 -4.86
N LEU A 97 -7.63 -8.14 -4.28
CA LEU A 97 -8.86 -8.64 -4.93
C LEU A 97 -9.78 -7.47 -5.24
N ARG A 98 -9.91 -7.12 -6.52
CA ARG A 98 -10.89 -6.13 -6.96
C ARG A 98 -12.27 -6.80 -7.01
N PRO A 99 -13.36 -6.04 -6.88
CA PRO A 99 -14.71 -6.57 -7.07
C PRO A 99 -14.88 -7.32 -8.41
N THR A 100 -14.15 -6.90 -9.45
CA THR A 100 -14.10 -7.56 -10.75
C THR A 100 -13.43 -8.93 -10.71
N ASP A 101 -12.37 -9.09 -9.90
CA ASP A 101 -11.68 -10.37 -9.75
C ASP A 101 -12.53 -11.35 -8.94
N PHE A 102 -13.32 -10.85 -7.97
CA PHE A 102 -14.28 -11.66 -7.22
C PHE A 102 -15.41 -12.20 -8.11
N ALA A 103 -15.97 -11.38 -9.01
CA ALA A 103 -17.00 -11.81 -9.96
C ALA A 103 -16.49 -12.93 -10.89
N ALA A 104 -15.25 -12.81 -11.38
CA ALA A 104 -14.63 -13.82 -12.25
C ALA A 104 -14.32 -15.15 -11.54
N LEU A 105 -14.14 -15.15 -10.21
CA LEU A 105 -13.97 -16.37 -9.42
C LEU A 105 -15.30 -17.10 -9.20
N HIS A 106 -16.42 -16.36 -9.15
CA HIS A 106 -17.75 -16.95 -8.96
C HIS A 106 -18.30 -17.62 -10.23
N GLU A 107 -17.87 -17.22 -11.43
CA GLU A 107 -18.24 -17.86 -12.70
C GLU A 107 -17.47 -19.16 -12.98
N LYS A 108 -16.39 -19.44 -12.24
CA LYS A 108 -15.57 -20.66 -12.40
C LYS A 108 -16.01 -21.82 -11.49
N HIS A 109 -17.08 -21.64 -10.72
CA HIS A 109 -17.70 -22.64 -9.85
C HIS A 109 -19.18 -22.78 -10.20
#